data_AF-A0A0J6VEI5-F1
#
_entry.id   AF-A0A0J6VEI5-F1
#
_cell.length_a   1.000
_cell.length_b   1.000
_cell.length_c   1.000
_cell.angle_alpha   90.00
_cell.angle_beta   90.00
_cell.angle_gamma   90.00
#
_symmetry.space_group_name_H-M   'P 1'
#
loop_
_entity.id
_entity.type
_entity.pdbx_description
1 polymer ?
#
loop_
_entity_poly.entity_id
_entity_poly.type
_entity_poly.pdbx_seq_one_letter_code
_entity_poly.pdbx_strand_id
1 'polypeptide(L)'
;MSRPARRRASRAAGPASATEPESVTAVVVDAPTAKVRPSMSAAPPPRRPAHRGLVALVSLLTLVVLAGAVAGGVAWMLATQRTEKAQLARDQRFVDTASQLVINMFSYNQDDIDDSVNRFVNSTSGPLRDMLSQDNNVDNLKAIFRDTNASSEAVINGAALEKVDNVSGNAAVLVSARVTVTDIDGTNKPSQPYRMRVIVHEDDNGHMTGYDLKYPDGGN
;
A
#
# COMPACT_ATOMS: atom_id res chain seq x y z
N MET A 1 -43.71 -5.50 -12.24
CA MET A 1 -44.98 -4.97 -11.67
C MET A 1 -45.48 -5.99 -10.66
N SER A 2 -45.68 -5.59 -9.39
CA SER A 2 -46.73 -6.13 -8.50
C SER A 2 -46.63 -5.47 -7.13
N ARG A 3 -47.58 -4.58 -6.84
CA ARG A 3 -47.82 -4.00 -5.50
C ARG A 3 -48.71 -4.95 -4.71
N PRO A 4 -48.40 -5.32 -3.46
CA PRO A 4 -49.34 -6.01 -2.60
C PRO A 4 -50.38 -5.04 -2.03
N ALA A 5 -51.63 -5.49 -2.03
CA ALA A 5 -52.83 -4.73 -1.75
C ALA A 5 -53.01 -4.35 -0.27
N ARG A 6 -53.60 -3.15 -0.10
CA ARG A 6 -53.96 -2.50 1.16
C ARG A 6 -55.14 -3.24 1.81
N ARG A 7 -54.95 -3.83 3.00
CA ARG A 7 -56.06 -4.38 3.80
C ARG A 7 -56.43 -3.39 4.91
N ARG A 8 -57.47 -2.60 4.65
CA ARG A 8 -58.16 -1.79 5.67
C ARG A 8 -58.97 -2.75 6.55
N ALA A 9 -58.67 -2.81 7.83
CA ALA A 9 -59.54 -3.43 8.83
C ALA A 9 -60.49 -2.37 9.38
N SER A 10 -61.72 -2.43 8.90
CA SER A 10 -62.91 -1.78 9.47
C SER A 10 -63.52 -2.70 10.52
N ARG A 11 -63.76 -2.17 11.72
CA ARG A 11 -64.57 -2.80 12.79
C ARG A 11 -64.91 -1.70 13.79
N ALA A 12 -66.07 -1.60 14.42
CA ALA A 12 -67.46 -1.84 14.03
C ALA A 12 -68.24 -0.84 14.91
N ALA A 13 -69.28 -0.20 14.38
CA ALA A 13 -70.12 0.71 15.13
C ALA A 13 -71.28 -0.05 15.81
N GLY A 14 -71.52 0.25 17.08
CA GLY A 14 -72.78 0.02 17.79
C GLY A 14 -72.86 -1.24 18.69
N PRO A 15 -73.82 -1.28 19.64
CA PRO A 15 -75.00 -0.43 19.71
C PRO A 15 -75.20 0.34 21.04
N ALA A 16 -76.01 1.39 20.91
CA ALA A 16 -76.78 2.01 21.97
C ALA A 16 -78.00 1.13 22.34
N SER A 17 -78.42 1.18 23.59
CA SER A 17 -79.79 0.91 24.08
C SER A 17 -79.88 1.63 25.44
N ALA A 18 -80.61 2.73 25.62
CA ALA A 18 -82.07 2.86 25.66
C ALA A 18 -82.66 1.91 26.73
N THR A 19 -82.83 2.37 27.98
CA THR A 19 -84.05 3.02 28.53
C THR A 19 -85.19 2.02 28.73
N GLU A 20 -85.60 1.80 30.00
CA GLU A 20 -86.95 2.08 30.51
C GLU A 20 -87.04 1.89 32.04
N PRO A 21 -88.02 2.54 32.72
CA PRO A 21 -87.89 3.03 34.10
C PRO A 21 -88.79 2.28 35.10
N GLU A 22 -88.42 2.33 36.37
CA GLU A 22 -89.38 2.07 37.46
C GLU A 22 -89.53 3.28 38.36
N SER A 23 -90.80 3.58 38.58
CA SER A 23 -91.42 4.71 39.24
C SER A 23 -91.20 4.72 40.75
N VAL A 24 -90.69 5.82 41.30
CA VAL A 24 -91.01 6.23 42.67
C VAL A 24 -91.32 7.73 42.70
N THR A 25 -92.46 7.98 43.33
CA THR A 25 -93.22 9.18 43.61
C THR A 25 -92.39 10.42 43.95
N ALA A 26 -92.84 11.55 43.41
CA ALA A 26 -92.28 12.89 43.57
C ALA A 26 -92.22 13.36 45.02
N VAL A 27 -91.04 13.82 45.44
CA VAL A 27 -90.88 14.81 46.51
C VAL A 27 -90.38 16.08 45.83
N VAL A 28 -91.20 17.13 45.89
CA VAL A 28 -90.86 18.47 45.43
C VAL A 28 -89.77 19.01 46.34
N VAL A 29 -88.56 19.17 45.79
CA VAL A 29 -87.47 19.94 46.40
C VAL A 29 -87.18 21.12 45.48
N ASP A 30 -87.18 22.28 46.11
CA ASP A 30 -87.01 23.61 45.52
C ASP A 30 -85.76 23.69 44.63
N ALA A 31 -85.92 24.28 43.45
CA ALA A 31 -84.89 24.35 42.43
C ALA A 31 -84.03 25.61 42.60
N PRO A 32 -82.70 25.50 42.72
CA PRO A 32 -81.82 26.55 42.26
C PRO A 32 -81.57 26.33 40.76
N THR A 33 -81.99 27.28 39.92
CA THR A 33 -81.68 27.32 38.49
C THR A 33 -80.16 27.42 38.28
N ALA A 34 -79.48 26.30 38.12
CA ALA A 34 -78.10 26.27 37.66
C ALA A 34 -78.08 26.42 36.13
N LYS A 35 -77.65 27.60 35.66
CA LYS A 35 -77.34 27.82 34.23
C LYS A 35 -76.21 26.87 33.82
N VAL A 36 -76.54 25.80 33.10
CA VAL A 36 -75.54 24.95 32.46
C VAL A 36 -74.90 25.76 31.32
N ARG A 37 -73.72 26.33 31.58
CA ARG A 37 -72.84 26.81 30.51
C ARG A 37 -72.36 25.57 29.72
N PRO A 38 -72.43 25.56 28.39
CA PRO A 38 -71.79 24.51 27.62
C PRO A 38 -70.29 24.57 27.88
N SER A 39 -69.71 23.53 28.48
CA SER A 39 -68.26 23.45 28.62
C SER A 39 -67.67 23.19 27.23
N MET A 40 -66.85 24.12 26.76
CA MET A 40 -66.16 24.05 25.48
C MET A 40 -65.34 22.76 25.40
N SER A 41 -65.37 22.07 24.26
CA SER A 41 -64.52 20.89 24.05
C SER A 41 -63.06 21.27 24.28
N ALA A 42 -62.36 20.52 25.14
CA ALA A 42 -60.96 20.74 25.42
C ALA A 42 -60.14 20.75 24.12
N ALA A 43 -59.49 21.87 23.83
CA ALA A 43 -58.59 22.00 22.68
C ALA A 43 -57.40 21.02 22.84
N PRO A 44 -56.84 20.49 21.73
CA PRO A 44 -55.69 19.59 21.81
C PRO A 44 -54.51 20.28 22.52
N PRO A 45 -53.74 19.56 23.35
CA PRO A 45 -52.63 20.15 24.09
C PRO A 45 -51.61 20.78 23.13
N PRO A 46 -51.03 21.94 23.49
CA PRO A 46 -50.07 22.64 22.63
C PRO A 46 -48.89 21.72 22.34
N ARG A 47 -48.60 21.50 21.04
CA ARG A 47 -47.45 20.72 20.61
C ARG A 47 -46.17 21.43 21.04
N ARG A 48 -45.31 20.73 21.79
CA ARG A 48 -44.01 21.26 22.24
C ARG A 48 -43.17 21.68 21.01
N PRO A 49 -42.48 22.84 21.06
CA PRO A 49 -41.61 23.25 19.97
C PRO A 49 -40.44 22.26 19.84
N ALA A 50 -40.16 21.81 18.62
CA ALA A 50 -39.01 20.94 18.37
C ALA A 50 -37.70 21.69 18.68
N HIS A 51 -36.76 21.05 19.37
CA HIS A 51 -35.45 21.60 19.72
C HIS A 51 -34.50 21.66 18.50
N ARG A 52 -34.92 22.37 17.45
CA ARG A 52 -34.21 22.44 16.15
C ARG A 52 -32.78 22.95 16.27
N GLY A 53 -32.53 23.92 17.17
CA GLY A 53 -31.18 24.44 17.43
C GLY A 53 -30.25 23.39 18.05
N LEU A 54 -30.75 22.59 18.99
CA LEU A 54 -29.98 21.51 19.62
C LEU A 54 -29.69 20.40 18.60
N VAL A 55 -30.68 20.01 17.79
CA VAL A 55 -30.50 19.04 16.71
C VAL A 55 -29.47 19.53 15.68
N ALA A 56 -29.53 20.81 15.29
CA ALA A 56 -28.56 21.40 14.37
C ALA A 56 -27.14 21.39 14.96
N LEU A 57 -26.98 21.78 16.23
CA LEU A 57 -25.68 21.77 16.91
C LEU A 57 -25.11 20.36 17.03
N VAL A 58 -25.92 19.38 17.46
CA VAL A 58 -25.49 17.97 17.55
C VAL A 58 -25.11 17.45 16.16
N SER A 59 -25.91 17.72 15.13
CA SER A 59 -25.59 17.29 13.76
C SER A 59 -24.28 17.87 13.25
N LEU A 60 -23.99 19.14 13.55
CA LEU A 60 -22.74 19.79 13.18
C LEU A 60 -21.55 19.15 13.91
N LEU A 61 -21.67 18.92 15.22
CA LEU A 61 -20.63 18.24 16.00
C LEU A 61 -20.37 16.83 15.49
N THR A 62 -21.42 16.06 15.20
CA THR A 62 -21.27 14.71 14.62
C THR A 62 -20.56 14.76 13.28
N LEU A 63 -20.89 15.72 12.42
CA LEU A 63 -20.25 15.88 11.11
C LEU A 63 -18.77 16.25 11.26
N VAL A 64 -18.42 17.15 12.18
CA VAL A 64 -17.01 17.49 12.48
C VAL A 64 -16.23 16.29 12.99
N VAL A 65 -16.81 15.49 13.90
CA VAL A 65 -16.16 14.27 14.42
C VAL A 65 -15.97 13.24 13.30
N LEU A 66 -16.98 13.03 12.45
CA LEU A 66 -16.86 12.11 11.32
C LEU A 66 -15.82 12.59 10.31
N ALA A 67 -15.80 13.89 9.97
CA ALA A 67 -14.81 14.47 9.09
C ALA A 67 -13.39 14.35 9.66
N GLY A 68 -13.22 14.59 10.97
CA GLY A 68 -11.96 14.40 11.68
C GLY A 68 -11.48 12.94 11.67
N ALA A 69 -12.40 11.99 11.88
CA ALA A 69 -12.09 10.57 11.82
C ALA A 69 -11.65 10.13 10.41
N VAL A 70 -12.36 10.60 9.37
CA VAL A 70 -11.99 10.32 7.96
C VAL A 70 -10.65 10.97 7.61
N ALA A 71 -10.45 12.24 7.95
CA ALA A 71 -9.20 12.95 7.68
C ALA A 71 -8.01 12.29 8.40
N GLY A 72 -8.19 11.90 9.67
CA GLY A 72 -7.19 11.16 10.44
C GLY A 72 -6.87 9.79 9.83
N GLY A 73 -7.91 9.04 9.43
CA GLY A 73 -7.73 7.75 8.75
C GLY A 73 -6.98 7.88 7.42
N VAL A 74 -7.32 8.88 6.60
CA VAL A 74 -6.62 9.16 5.34
C VAL A 74 -5.17 9.58 5.59
N ALA A 75 -4.92 10.46 6.57
CA ALA A 75 -3.57 10.88 6.91
C ALA A 75 -2.69 9.70 7.37
N TRP A 76 -3.23 8.80 8.19
CA TRP A 76 -2.53 7.60 8.62
C TRP A 76 -2.27 6.61 7.47
N MET A 77 -3.25 6.41 6.58
CA MET A 77 -3.09 5.58 5.38
C MET A 77 -2.01 6.15 4.45
N LEU A 78 -1.94 7.47 4.28
CA LEU A 78 -0.91 8.10 3.48
C LEU A 78 0.48 7.98 4.13
N ALA A 79 0.57 8.09 5.46
CA ALA A 79 1.82 7.93 6.18
C ALA A 79 2.38 6.50 6.07
N THR A 80 1.52 5.49 6.25
CA THR A 80 1.90 4.07 6.11
C THR A 80 2.34 3.73 4.69
N GLN A 81 1.59 4.18 3.68
CA GLN A 81 1.97 3.99 2.28
C GLN A 81 3.32 4.60 1.92
N ARG A 82 3.69 5.75 2.50
CA ARG A 82 4.99 6.38 2.22
C ARG A 82 6.14 5.54 2.75
N THR A 83 6.02 4.99 3.96
CA THR A 83 7.04 4.14 4.56
C THR A 83 7.21 2.84 3.78
N GLU A 84 6.11 2.19 3.41
CA GLU A 84 6.15 0.97 2.60
C GLU A 84 6.77 1.22 1.22
N LYS A 85 6.35 2.30 0.54
CA LYS A 85 6.94 2.69 -0.75
C LYS A 85 8.42 3.01 -0.65
N ALA A 86 8.85 3.65 0.45
CA ALA A 86 10.26 3.95 0.67
C ALA A 86 11.09 2.67 0.87
N GLN A 87 10.56 1.69 1.61
CA GLN A 87 11.21 0.39 1.78
C GLN A 87 11.30 -0.37 0.45
N LEU A 88 10.19 -0.51 -0.27
CA LEU A 88 10.17 -1.16 -1.59
C LEU A 88 11.12 -0.47 -2.59
N ALA A 89 11.19 0.86 -2.57
CA ALA A 89 12.10 1.60 -3.43
C ALA A 89 13.57 1.33 -3.08
N ARG A 90 13.92 1.16 -1.80
CA ARG A 90 15.27 0.76 -1.39
C ARG A 90 15.59 -0.67 -1.77
N ASP A 91 14.66 -1.59 -1.51
CA ASP A 91 14.80 -3.00 -1.89
C ASP A 91 15.03 -3.16 -3.40
N GLN A 92 14.28 -2.41 -4.21
CA GLN A 92 14.48 -2.38 -5.66
C GLN A 92 15.85 -1.83 -6.05
N ARG A 93 16.34 -0.77 -5.39
CA ARG A 93 17.68 -0.23 -5.66
C ARG A 93 18.79 -1.24 -5.37
N PHE A 94 18.65 -2.08 -4.35
CA PHE A 94 19.60 -3.16 -4.10
C PHE A 94 19.62 -4.15 -5.27
N VAL A 95 18.45 -4.55 -5.75
CA VAL A 95 18.30 -5.46 -6.90
C VAL A 95 18.87 -4.84 -8.18
N ASP A 96 18.58 -3.56 -8.43
CA ASP A 96 19.06 -2.82 -9.60
C ASP A 96 20.59 -2.67 -9.56
N THR A 97 21.14 -2.33 -8.39
CA THR A 97 22.59 -2.20 -8.19
C THR A 97 23.30 -3.53 -8.42
N ALA A 98 22.78 -4.62 -7.86
CA ALA A 98 23.33 -5.95 -8.08
C ALA A 98 23.27 -6.34 -9.57
N SER A 99 22.15 -6.08 -10.23
CA SER A 99 21.98 -6.35 -11.66
C SER A 99 22.97 -5.55 -12.50
N GLN A 100 23.14 -4.26 -12.19
CA GLN A 100 24.08 -3.39 -12.88
C GLN A 100 25.53 -3.81 -12.65
N LEU A 101 25.90 -4.24 -11.45
CA LEU A 101 27.22 -4.78 -11.16
C LEU A 101 27.52 -6.00 -12.04
N VAL A 102 26.58 -6.93 -12.14
CA VAL A 102 26.73 -8.13 -12.97
C VAL A 102 26.85 -7.78 -14.45
N ILE A 103 26.06 -6.81 -14.93
CA ILE A 103 26.21 -6.28 -16.29
C ILE A 103 27.60 -5.67 -16.47
N ASN A 104 28.05 -4.81 -15.56
CA ASN A 104 29.37 -4.17 -15.64
C ASN A 104 30.52 -5.18 -15.62
N MET A 105 30.35 -6.31 -14.92
CA MET A 105 31.38 -7.34 -14.80
C MET A 105 31.52 -8.20 -16.06
N PHE A 106 30.42 -8.49 -16.75
CA PHE A 106 30.40 -9.39 -17.91
C PHE A 106 30.25 -8.68 -19.25
N SER A 107 29.91 -7.39 -19.26
CA SER A 107 29.90 -6.58 -20.48
C SER A 107 31.20 -5.81 -20.64
N TYR A 108 31.91 -6.07 -21.73
CA TYR A 108 33.09 -5.30 -22.14
C TYR A 108 33.21 -5.30 -23.66
N ASN A 109 33.79 -4.23 -24.19
CA ASN A 109 34.12 -4.12 -25.61
C ASN A 109 35.62 -3.91 -25.77
N GLN A 110 36.19 -4.36 -26.90
CA GLN A 110 37.61 -4.25 -27.21
C GLN A 110 38.06 -2.79 -27.34
N ASP A 111 37.16 -1.91 -27.81
CA ASP A 111 37.44 -0.49 -28.01
C ASP A 111 37.52 0.32 -26.71
N ASP A 112 36.91 -0.18 -25.62
CA ASP A 112 36.72 0.56 -24.36
C ASP A 112 37.12 -0.24 -23.10
N ILE A 113 38.02 -1.22 -23.23
CA ILE A 113 38.41 -2.13 -22.14
C ILE A 113 38.78 -1.39 -20.86
N ASP A 114 39.53 -0.29 -20.98
CA ASP A 114 39.96 0.47 -19.82
C ASP A 114 38.76 1.04 -19.05
N ASP A 115 37.79 1.60 -19.77
CA ASP A 115 36.55 2.14 -19.19
C ASP A 115 35.66 1.04 -18.65
N SER A 116 35.54 -0.08 -19.35
CA SER A 116 34.73 -1.23 -18.94
C SER A 116 35.25 -1.87 -17.64
N VAL A 117 36.56 -2.10 -17.54
CA VAL A 117 37.19 -2.59 -16.31
C VAL A 117 37.07 -1.56 -15.20
N ASN A 118 37.37 -0.29 -15.47
CA ASN A 118 37.25 0.77 -14.46
C ASN A 118 35.81 0.89 -13.94
N ARG A 119 34.79 0.77 -14.81
CA ARG A 119 33.37 0.80 -14.42
C ARG A 119 33.02 -0.36 -13.49
N PHE A 120 33.47 -1.57 -13.80
CA PHE A 120 33.29 -2.73 -12.93
C PHE A 120 33.93 -2.50 -11.56
N VAL A 121 35.22 -2.19 -11.52
CA VAL A 121 35.94 -2.00 -10.25
C VAL A 121 35.32 -0.83 -9.48
N ASN A 122 34.96 0.27 -10.14
CA ASN A 122 34.32 1.43 -9.51
C ASN A 122 32.92 1.16 -8.95
N SER A 123 32.21 0.17 -9.47
CA SER A 123 30.93 -0.28 -8.91
C SER A 123 31.07 -1.16 -7.66
N THR A 124 32.30 -1.43 -7.20
CA THR A 124 32.58 -2.24 -6.00
C THR A 124 33.18 -1.42 -4.86
N SER A 125 32.99 -1.92 -3.63
CA SER A 125 33.56 -1.36 -2.41
C SER A 125 34.03 -2.49 -1.47
N GLY A 126 34.64 -2.10 -0.34
CA GLY A 126 35.04 -3.03 0.71
C GLY A 126 36.02 -4.12 0.24
N PRO A 127 35.94 -5.33 0.82
CA PRO A 127 36.88 -6.42 0.52
C PRO A 127 36.95 -6.80 -0.96
N LEU A 128 35.83 -6.74 -1.69
CA LEU A 128 35.79 -7.04 -3.12
C LEU A 128 36.61 -6.01 -3.92
N ARG A 129 36.43 -4.71 -3.63
CA ARG A 129 37.22 -3.65 -4.25
C ARG A 129 38.71 -3.80 -3.95
N ASP A 130 39.03 -4.11 -2.69
CA ASP A 130 40.41 -4.29 -2.25
C ASP A 130 41.07 -5.44 -3.00
N MET A 131 40.39 -6.58 -3.13
CA MET A 131 40.90 -7.73 -3.90
C MET A 131 41.12 -7.40 -5.38
N LEU A 132 40.20 -6.65 -6.00
CA LEU A 132 40.33 -6.23 -7.40
C LEU A 132 41.44 -5.21 -7.62
N SER A 133 41.78 -4.42 -6.60
CA SER A 133 42.78 -3.35 -6.69
C SER A 133 44.17 -3.76 -6.18
N GLN A 134 44.27 -4.91 -5.53
CA GLN A 134 45.56 -5.48 -5.08
C GLN A 134 46.49 -5.79 -6.25
N ASP A 135 47.79 -5.57 -6.05
CA ASP A 135 48.88 -6.02 -6.93
C ASP A 135 48.71 -5.73 -8.44
N ASN A 136 48.12 -4.59 -8.79
CA ASN A 136 47.81 -4.20 -10.18
C ASN A 136 46.87 -5.20 -10.91
N ASN A 137 46.02 -5.92 -10.18
CA ASN A 137 45.03 -6.83 -10.75
C ASN A 137 44.14 -6.15 -11.80
N VAL A 138 43.82 -4.87 -11.62
CA VAL A 138 43.10 -4.08 -12.62
C VAL A 138 43.81 -4.06 -13.97
N ASP A 139 45.13 -3.86 -13.99
CA ASP A 139 45.91 -3.82 -15.22
C ASP A 139 46.09 -5.22 -15.83
N ASN A 140 46.21 -6.24 -14.98
CA ASN A 140 46.20 -7.64 -15.43
C ASN A 140 44.85 -8.02 -16.09
N LEU A 141 43.72 -7.60 -15.52
CA LEU A 141 42.40 -7.81 -16.11
C LEU A 141 42.27 -7.13 -17.47
N LYS A 142 42.74 -5.87 -17.59
CA LYS A 142 42.78 -5.17 -18.88
C LYS A 142 43.63 -5.92 -19.90
N ALA A 143 44.79 -6.45 -19.49
CA ALA A 143 45.66 -7.21 -20.38
C ALA A 143 45.00 -8.51 -20.87
N ILE A 144 44.36 -9.27 -19.97
CA ILE A 144 43.66 -10.52 -20.31
C ILE A 144 42.51 -10.25 -21.29
N PHE A 145 41.70 -9.21 -21.05
CA PHE A 145 40.61 -8.87 -21.96
C PHE A 145 41.12 -8.38 -23.32
N ARG A 146 42.22 -7.62 -23.35
CA ARG A 146 42.85 -7.20 -24.61
C ARG A 146 43.35 -8.39 -25.42
N ASP A 147 43.96 -9.37 -24.76
CA ASP A 147 44.53 -10.57 -25.41
C ASP A 147 43.43 -11.50 -25.98
N THR A 148 42.28 -11.55 -25.32
CA THR A 148 41.15 -12.39 -25.72
C THR A 148 40.54 -11.96 -27.07
N ASN A 149 40.73 -10.71 -27.49
CA ASN A 149 40.21 -10.14 -28.74
C ASN A 149 38.72 -10.44 -28.99
N ALA A 150 37.93 -10.40 -27.93
CA ALA A 150 36.50 -10.65 -27.97
C ALA A 150 35.76 -9.55 -27.21
N SER A 151 34.50 -9.31 -27.56
CA SER A 151 33.58 -8.54 -26.74
C SER A 151 32.62 -9.48 -26.03
N SER A 152 32.02 -9.01 -24.95
CA SER A 152 31.04 -9.79 -24.20
C SER A 152 29.88 -8.90 -23.83
N GLU A 153 28.67 -9.47 -23.86
CA GLU A 153 27.43 -8.80 -23.48
C GLU A 153 26.66 -9.66 -22.49
N ALA A 154 26.21 -9.05 -21.39
CA ALA A 154 25.40 -9.70 -20.38
C ALA A 154 23.97 -9.19 -20.36
N VAL A 155 23.03 -10.13 -20.34
CA VAL A 155 21.60 -9.85 -20.20
C VAL A 155 21.09 -10.48 -18.92
N ILE A 156 20.40 -9.70 -18.10
CA ILE A 156 19.80 -10.20 -16.86
C ILE A 156 18.47 -10.89 -17.18
N ASN A 157 18.36 -12.17 -16.81
CA ASN A 157 17.12 -12.94 -16.94
C ASN A 157 16.18 -12.68 -15.76
N GLY A 158 16.76 -12.46 -14.57
CA GLY A 158 16.00 -12.17 -13.37
C GLY A 158 16.93 -11.85 -12.21
N ALA A 159 16.46 -10.99 -11.32
CA ALA A 159 17.14 -10.65 -10.08
C ALA A 159 16.12 -10.55 -8.95
N ALA A 160 16.49 -11.03 -7.77
CA ALA A 160 15.61 -11.04 -6.61
C ALA A 160 16.40 -10.82 -5.32
N LEU A 161 15.84 -10.01 -4.44
CA LEU A 161 16.37 -9.78 -3.10
C LEU A 161 16.15 -11.04 -2.24
N GLU A 162 17.22 -11.58 -1.69
CA GLU A 162 17.19 -12.77 -0.82
C GLU A 162 17.07 -12.36 0.65
N LYS A 163 17.91 -11.41 1.09
CA LYS A 163 17.94 -10.96 2.48
C LYS A 163 18.50 -9.54 2.58
N VAL A 164 17.98 -8.75 3.50
CA VAL A 164 18.55 -7.46 3.92
C VAL A 164 18.99 -7.55 5.38
N ASP A 165 20.20 -7.11 5.66
CA ASP A 165 20.74 -6.89 6.99
C ASP A 165 20.84 -5.37 7.24
N ASN A 166 19.84 -4.84 7.95
CA ASN A 166 19.76 -3.43 8.30
C ASN A 166 20.82 -2.98 9.31
N VAL A 167 21.51 -3.91 9.99
CA VAL A 167 22.55 -3.55 10.98
C VAL A 167 23.85 -3.24 10.26
N SER A 168 24.20 -4.03 9.25
CA SER A 168 25.44 -3.88 8.49
C SER A 168 25.27 -3.11 7.17
N GLY A 169 24.04 -2.73 6.81
CA GLY A 169 23.75 -2.04 5.54
C GLY A 169 23.91 -2.94 4.31
N ASN A 170 23.84 -4.27 4.49
CA ASN A 170 24.12 -5.24 3.43
C ASN A 170 22.86 -5.94 2.95
N ALA A 171 22.76 -6.16 1.64
CA ALA A 171 21.68 -6.91 1.02
C ALA A 171 22.25 -8.03 0.14
N ALA A 172 21.75 -9.25 0.31
CA ALA A 172 22.02 -10.37 -0.57
C ALA A 172 20.99 -10.41 -1.69
N VAL A 173 21.45 -10.40 -2.95
CA VAL A 173 20.61 -10.44 -4.15
C VAL A 173 21.05 -11.63 -5.00
N LEU A 174 20.08 -12.46 -5.42
CA LEU A 174 20.30 -13.51 -6.39
C LEU A 174 20.07 -12.95 -7.80
N VAL A 175 21.09 -13.04 -8.64
CA VAL A 175 21.05 -12.57 -10.03
C VAL A 175 21.28 -13.75 -10.96
N SER A 176 20.42 -13.88 -11.97
CA SER A 176 20.60 -14.78 -13.09
C SER A 176 20.85 -13.96 -14.34
N ALA A 177 21.98 -14.21 -14.98
CA ALA A 177 22.40 -13.55 -16.20
C ALA A 177 22.69 -14.56 -17.29
N ARG A 178 22.67 -14.10 -18.52
CA ARG A 178 23.11 -14.84 -19.69
C ARG A 178 24.17 -14.00 -20.39
N VAL A 179 25.32 -14.60 -20.65
CA VAL A 179 26.49 -13.92 -21.21
C VAL A 179 26.78 -14.45 -22.60
N THR A 180 26.88 -13.56 -23.57
CA THR A 180 27.21 -13.87 -24.96
C THR A 180 28.55 -13.24 -25.28
N VAL A 181 29.51 -14.06 -25.71
CA VAL A 181 30.81 -13.58 -26.17
C VAL A 181 30.79 -13.49 -27.68
N THR A 182 31.28 -12.39 -28.23
CA THR A 182 31.37 -12.12 -29.66
C THR A 182 32.84 -12.01 -30.04
N ASP A 183 33.29 -12.83 -31.00
CA ASP A 183 34.67 -12.80 -31.50
C ASP A 183 34.93 -11.53 -32.33
N ILE A 184 36.20 -11.25 -32.67
CA ILE A 184 36.60 -10.10 -33.48
C ILE A 184 35.97 -10.09 -34.88
N ASP A 185 35.61 -11.27 -35.39
CA ASP A 185 34.89 -11.45 -36.65
C ASP A 185 33.38 -11.15 -36.54
N GLY A 186 32.90 -10.72 -35.38
CA GLY A 186 31.49 -10.44 -35.11
C GLY A 186 30.62 -11.70 -34.94
N THR A 187 31.24 -12.86 -34.75
CA THR A 187 30.52 -14.12 -34.57
C THR A 187 30.17 -14.35 -33.10
N ASN A 188 28.87 -14.43 -32.79
CA ASN A 188 28.39 -14.70 -31.44
C ASN A 188 28.56 -16.18 -31.07
N LYS A 189 29.21 -16.43 -29.93
CA LYS A 189 29.31 -17.76 -29.32
C LYS A 189 28.00 -18.13 -28.60
N PRO A 190 27.73 -19.43 -28.36
CA PRO A 190 26.57 -19.85 -27.60
C PRO A 190 26.53 -19.21 -26.22
N SER A 191 25.39 -18.59 -25.92
CA SER A 191 25.21 -17.80 -24.71
C SER A 191 25.12 -18.67 -23.46
N GLN A 192 25.89 -18.35 -22.43
CA GLN A 192 26.05 -19.17 -21.22
C GLN A 192 25.23 -18.61 -20.06
N PRO A 193 24.47 -19.44 -19.32
CA PRO A 193 23.73 -19.01 -18.14
C PRO A 193 24.65 -18.95 -16.91
N TYR A 194 24.60 -17.83 -16.20
CA TYR A 194 25.26 -17.64 -14.92
C TYR A 194 24.25 -17.30 -13.83
N ARG A 195 24.54 -17.76 -12.62
CA ARG A 195 23.80 -17.44 -11.41
C ARG A 195 24.80 -16.98 -10.38
N MET A 196 24.48 -15.93 -9.64
CA MET A 196 25.34 -15.41 -8.59
C MET A 196 24.52 -14.80 -7.46
N ARG A 197 25.08 -14.88 -6.26
CA ARG A 197 24.64 -14.13 -5.10
C ARG A 197 25.56 -12.92 -4.95
N VAL A 198 25.02 -11.74 -5.21
CA VAL A 198 25.71 -10.47 -5.03
C VAL A 198 25.38 -9.93 -3.65
N ILE A 199 26.39 -9.52 -2.89
CA ILE A 199 26.19 -8.74 -1.67
C ILE A 199 26.38 -7.28 -2.04
N VAL A 200 25.33 -6.48 -1.86
CA VAL A 200 25.35 -5.04 -2.08
C VAL A 200 25.41 -4.35 -0.71
N HIS A 201 26.28 -3.35 -0.59
CA HIS A 201 26.40 -2.52 0.60
C HIS A 201 25.89 -1.11 0.31
N GLU A 202 25.05 -0.57 1.20
CA GLU A 202 24.61 0.83 1.23
C GLU A 202 25.48 1.60 2.23
N ASP A 203 26.20 2.62 1.75
CA ASP A 203 27.01 3.50 2.59
C ASP A 203 26.16 4.56 3.33
N ASP A 204 26.79 5.34 4.21
CA ASP A 204 26.12 6.40 4.98
C ASP A 204 25.48 7.51 4.11
N ASN A 205 25.93 7.65 2.85
CA ASN A 205 25.41 8.61 1.88
C ASN A 205 24.27 8.02 1.03
N GLY A 206 23.92 6.74 1.23
CA GLY A 206 22.92 6.01 0.45
C GLY A 206 23.44 5.51 -0.91
N HIS A 207 24.75 5.50 -1.14
CA HIS A 207 25.33 4.88 -2.34
C HIS A 207 25.41 3.38 -2.15
N MET A 208 24.92 2.65 -3.16
CA MET A 208 24.93 1.20 -3.19
C MET A 208 26.04 0.70 -4.10
N THR A 209 26.84 -0.25 -3.61
CA THR A 209 27.98 -0.83 -4.35
C THR A 209 28.10 -2.33 -4.09
N GLY A 210 28.74 -3.05 -5.01
CA GLY A 210 29.07 -4.47 -4.81
C GLY A 210 30.13 -4.65 -3.74
N TYR A 211 29.77 -5.29 -2.64
CA TYR A 211 30.65 -5.51 -1.49
C TYR A 211 31.32 -6.89 -1.50
N ASP A 212 30.59 -7.90 -1.98
CA ASP A 212 31.06 -9.28 -2.09
C ASP A 212 30.26 -10.01 -3.19
N LEU A 213 30.85 -11.04 -3.79
CA LEU A 213 30.24 -11.86 -4.82
C LEU A 213 30.44 -13.33 -4.50
N LYS A 214 29.35 -14.08 -4.46
CA LYS A 214 29.37 -15.53 -4.23
C LYS A 214 28.72 -16.25 -5.39
N TYR A 215 29.44 -17.20 -5.97
CA TYR A 215 28.84 -18.13 -6.91
C TYR A 215 28.01 -19.18 -6.12
N PRO A 216 26.70 -19.30 -6.36
CA PRO A 216 25.90 -20.39 -5.84
C PRO A 216 26.46 -21.66 -6.46
N ASP A 217 27.08 -22.47 -5.60
CA ASP A 217 27.79 -23.70 -5.92
C ASP A 217 29.06 -23.45 -6.76
N GLY A 218 30.22 -23.42 -6.10
CA GLY A 218 31.51 -23.58 -6.76
C GLY A 218 31.53 -24.93 -7.47
N GLY A 219 31.13 -24.95 -8.74
CA GLY A 219 31.17 -26.12 -9.60
C GLY A 219 32.42 -26.06 -10.48
N ASN A 220 33.41 -26.89 -10.12
CA ASN A 220 34.58 -27.39 -10.88
C ASN A 220 35.07 -26.63 -12.10
#